data_AF-A0A1Q7P0C6-F1
#
_entry.id   AF-A0A1Q7P0C6-F1
#
_cell.length_a   1.000
_cell.length_b   1.000
_cell.length_c   1.000
_cell.angle_alpha   90.00
_cell.angle_beta   90.00
_cell.angle_gamma   90.00
#
_symmetry.space_group_name_H-M   'P 1'
#
loop_
_entity.id
_entity.type
_entity.pdbx_description
1 polymer ?
#
loop_
_entity_poly.entity_id
_entity_poly.type
_entity_poly.pdbx_seq_one_letter_code
_entity_poly.pdbx_strand_id
1 'polypeptide(L)'
;WEDLIGWADVLVFDDLGFGKTAEKLRSEGKRVVGGSVYTDRLENDREFGQKELEASGVTVLSSWNFTNFDEAIEFVSKNPDRYVIKPSGAAQNEKELLFVGKEVDGNDIIQVLAHYKKNWSNKIRIFQLQKFEAGVEVGVGAFFNGKDFVMPININFEHKRLFPGEIGPSTGEMGTSMFWSQKNKLFELTLEKMKPKLVESGYVGYIDINCIANNKGVYPLEFTSRFGYPTISIQMEGVTSSWGEVLHKISGGEEVGLKTKKGFQVGVVVAVPPFPFNDDRTFRKYSEEATILFKKDNREGIHLGEVKASNGDWHIAGKSGYTLVVTGSGMNMKDARGQAYNRVENVIIPNMFFRTDIGERWVIDSDMLLSWGYLY
;
A
#
# COMPACT_ATOMS: atom_id res chain seq x y z
N TRP A 1 18.64 -5.31 17.23
CA TRP A 1 17.79 -4.20 17.71
C TRP A 1 17.33 -4.43 19.14
N GLU A 2 17.13 -5.68 19.58
CA GLU A 2 16.68 -6.01 20.95
C GLU A 2 17.55 -5.39 22.05
N ASP A 3 18.88 -5.42 21.90
CA ASP A 3 19.81 -4.79 22.86
C ASP A 3 19.63 -3.26 23.00
N LEU A 4 18.93 -2.62 22.06
CA LEU A 4 18.65 -1.18 22.07
C LEU A 4 17.32 -0.82 22.74
N ILE A 5 16.50 -1.80 23.16
CA ILE A 5 15.19 -1.55 23.81
C ILE A 5 15.31 -0.72 25.09
N GLY A 6 16.41 -0.88 25.83
CA GLY A 6 16.67 -0.10 27.05
C GLY A 6 16.99 1.37 26.77
N TRP A 7 17.62 1.64 25.63
CA TRP A 7 18.09 2.97 25.21
C TRP A 7 17.03 3.78 24.47
N ALA A 8 16.19 3.12 23.67
CA ALA A 8 15.26 3.80 22.77
C ALA A 8 14.09 4.48 23.51
N ASP A 9 13.82 5.75 23.19
CA ASP A 9 12.63 6.47 23.65
C ASP A 9 11.34 5.94 23.01
N VAL A 10 11.43 5.46 21.77
CA VAL A 10 10.33 4.88 20.97
C VAL A 10 10.87 3.74 20.14
N LEU A 11 10.17 2.62 20.13
CA LEU A 11 10.40 1.50 19.21
C LEU A 11 9.40 1.60 18.06
N VAL A 12 9.88 1.43 16.83
CA VAL A 12 9.03 1.45 15.63
C VAL A 12 9.20 0.12 14.90
N PHE A 13 8.10 -0.62 14.78
CA PHE A 13 7.99 -1.75 13.86
C PHE A 13 7.25 -1.25 12.62
N ASP A 14 7.95 -1.18 11.50
CA ASP A 14 7.49 -0.59 10.26
C ASP A 14 6.87 -1.61 9.28
N ASP A 15 6.85 -2.88 9.65
CA ASP A 15 6.31 -4.00 8.88
C ASP A 15 5.43 -4.93 9.75
N LEU A 16 4.75 -5.88 9.10
CA LEU A 16 3.91 -6.90 9.74
C LEU A 16 4.71 -8.01 10.43
N GLY A 17 4.02 -8.80 11.25
CA GLY A 17 4.55 -10.00 11.88
C GLY A 17 5.18 -9.75 13.25
N PHE A 18 5.27 -8.48 13.65
CA PHE A 18 5.77 -8.07 14.96
C PHE A 18 4.66 -7.78 15.98
N GLY A 19 3.39 -8.00 15.66
CA GLY A 19 2.25 -7.66 16.51
C GLY A 19 2.35 -8.22 17.94
N LYS A 20 2.72 -9.50 18.08
CA LYS A 20 2.94 -10.13 19.40
C LYS A 20 4.08 -9.46 20.19
N THR A 21 5.16 -9.12 19.50
CA THR A 21 6.33 -8.45 20.09
C THR A 21 5.98 -7.02 20.51
N ALA A 22 5.25 -6.29 19.66
CA ALA A 22 4.80 -4.94 19.93
C ALA A 22 3.85 -4.88 21.13
N GLU A 23 2.86 -5.78 21.20
CA GLU A 23 1.96 -5.91 22.35
C GLU A 23 2.72 -6.21 23.65
N LYS A 24 3.65 -7.17 23.61
CA LYS A 24 4.49 -7.51 24.77
C LYS A 24 5.26 -6.29 25.27
N LEU A 25 5.94 -5.57 24.38
CA LEU A 25 6.73 -4.39 24.75
C LEU A 25 5.85 -3.27 25.30
N ARG A 26 4.65 -3.03 24.73
CA ARG A 26 3.68 -2.08 25.29
C ARG A 26 3.24 -2.50 26.70
N SER A 27 3.01 -3.80 26.93
CA SER A 27 2.63 -4.32 28.25
C SER A 27 3.74 -4.15 29.30
N GLU A 28 5.00 -4.09 28.86
CA GLU A 28 6.18 -3.79 29.68
C GLU A 28 6.40 -2.28 29.88
N GLY A 29 5.47 -1.43 29.42
CA GLY A 29 5.54 0.02 29.56
C GLY A 29 6.43 0.71 28.52
N LYS A 30 6.87 0.02 27.46
CA LYS A 30 7.64 0.63 26.37
C LYS A 30 6.72 1.36 25.40
N ARG A 31 7.20 2.50 24.88
CA ARG A 31 6.56 3.24 23.79
C ARG A 31 6.83 2.51 22.47
N VAL A 32 5.77 2.02 21.82
CA VAL A 32 5.87 1.25 20.58
C VAL A 32 4.87 1.73 19.54
N VAL A 33 5.36 2.09 18.36
CA VAL A 33 4.59 2.24 17.12
C VAL A 33 4.75 0.97 16.30
N GLY A 34 3.65 0.39 15.84
CA GLY A 34 3.62 -0.87 15.10
C GLY A 34 2.32 -1.63 15.28
N GLY A 35 2.23 -2.80 14.64
CA GLY A 35 1.06 -3.67 14.67
C GLY A 35 0.61 -4.17 16.05
N SER A 36 -0.43 -4.98 16.01
CA SER A 36 -0.97 -5.84 17.06
C SER A 36 -1.21 -7.22 16.43
N VAL A 37 -1.43 -8.27 17.22
CA VAL A 37 -1.79 -9.59 16.68
C VAL A 37 -3.06 -9.48 15.82
N TYR A 38 -4.00 -8.64 16.23
CA TYR A 38 -5.24 -8.39 15.49
C TYR A 38 -4.99 -7.69 14.16
N THR A 39 -4.24 -6.58 14.14
CA THR A 39 -4.01 -5.81 12.90
C THR A 39 -3.08 -6.54 11.94
N ASP A 40 -2.09 -7.27 12.44
CA ASP A 40 -1.26 -8.16 11.60
C ASP A 40 -2.13 -9.17 10.87
N ARG A 41 -3.18 -9.68 11.54
CA ARG A 41 -4.13 -10.61 10.94
C ARG A 41 -5.08 -9.91 9.96
N LEU A 42 -5.51 -8.67 10.22
CA LEU A 42 -6.34 -7.91 9.26
C LEU A 42 -5.70 -7.81 7.88
N GLU A 43 -4.37 -7.67 7.80
CA GLU A 43 -3.64 -7.57 6.54
C GLU A 43 -3.21 -8.95 5.99
N ASN A 44 -2.70 -9.86 6.83
CA ASN A 44 -2.19 -11.16 6.36
C ASN A 44 -3.29 -12.18 6.03
N ASP A 45 -4.46 -12.06 6.66
CA ASP A 45 -5.61 -12.94 6.47
C ASP A 45 -6.75 -12.14 5.85
N ARG A 46 -6.80 -12.13 4.51
CA ARG A 46 -7.79 -11.36 3.74
C ARG A 46 -9.23 -11.74 4.09
N GLU A 47 -9.51 -13.01 4.42
CA GLU A 47 -10.83 -13.44 4.85
C GLU A 47 -11.20 -12.82 6.20
N PHE A 48 -10.30 -12.90 7.16
CA PHE A 48 -10.49 -12.27 8.47
C PHE A 48 -10.70 -10.76 8.34
N GLY A 49 -9.88 -10.07 7.55
CA GLY A 49 -10.04 -8.64 7.29
C GLY A 49 -11.42 -8.28 6.73
N GLN A 50 -11.91 -9.03 5.73
CA GLN A 50 -13.23 -8.80 5.15
C GLN A 50 -14.37 -9.08 6.16
N LYS A 51 -14.24 -10.12 7.00
CA LYS A 51 -15.23 -10.41 8.05
C LYS A 51 -15.27 -9.35 9.14
N GLU A 52 -14.13 -8.81 9.57
CA GLU A 52 -14.09 -7.75 10.58
C GLU A 52 -14.66 -6.43 10.04
N LEU A 53 -14.46 -6.15 8.74
CA LEU A 53 -15.11 -5.02 8.05
C LEU A 53 -16.64 -5.19 8.05
N GLU A 54 -17.14 -6.35 7.63
CA GLU A 54 -18.57 -6.67 7.62
C GLU A 54 -19.17 -6.58 9.03
N ALA A 55 -18.50 -7.17 10.03
CA ALA A 55 -18.90 -7.12 11.44
C ALA A 55 -18.91 -5.69 12.01
N SER A 56 -18.09 -4.80 11.46
CA SER A 56 -18.05 -3.37 11.80
C SER A 56 -19.06 -2.54 10.99
N GLY A 57 -19.90 -3.18 10.17
CA GLY A 57 -20.93 -2.54 9.36
C GLY A 57 -20.40 -1.85 8.11
N VAL A 58 -19.22 -2.23 7.62
CA VAL A 58 -18.68 -1.79 6.33
C VAL A 58 -19.20 -2.71 5.22
N THR A 59 -19.60 -2.13 4.09
CA THR A 59 -20.07 -2.90 2.93
C THR A 59 -18.90 -3.59 2.24
N VAL A 60 -18.93 -4.92 2.17
CA VAL A 60 -17.89 -5.74 1.53
C VAL A 60 -18.38 -6.40 0.24
N LEU A 61 -17.46 -6.73 -0.65
CA LEU A 61 -17.78 -7.53 -1.84
C LEU A 61 -17.90 -9.01 -1.49
N SER A 62 -18.85 -9.69 -2.12
CA SER A 62 -18.96 -11.15 -2.02
C SER A 62 -17.66 -11.80 -2.44
N SER A 63 -17.18 -12.74 -1.61
CA SER A 63 -15.97 -13.50 -1.86
C SER A 63 -16.09 -14.93 -1.33
N TRP A 64 -15.35 -15.83 -1.96
CA TRP A 64 -15.39 -17.26 -1.69
C TRP A 64 -13.96 -17.80 -1.68
N ASN A 65 -13.60 -18.55 -0.65
CA ASN A 65 -12.28 -19.13 -0.52
C ASN A 65 -12.27 -20.58 -0.99
N PHE A 66 -11.19 -20.94 -1.68
CA PHE A 66 -11.00 -22.26 -2.25
C PHE A 66 -9.61 -22.78 -1.92
N THR A 67 -9.55 -24.08 -1.64
CA THR A 67 -8.31 -24.87 -1.56
C THR A 67 -8.20 -25.86 -2.72
N ASN A 68 -9.19 -25.87 -3.61
CA ASN A 68 -9.31 -26.79 -4.73
C ASN A 68 -9.73 -26.01 -5.99
N PHE A 69 -8.92 -26.12 -7.05
CA PHE A 69 -9.19 -25.46 -8.32
C PHE A 69 -10.43 -26.02 -9.04
N ASP A 70 -10.72 -27.31 -8.89
CA ASP A 70 -11.89 -27.90 -9.56
C ASP A 70 -13.20 -27.38 -8.97
N GLU A 71 -13.25 -27.22 -7.64
CA GLU A 71 -14.39 -26.62 -6.96
C GLU A 71 -14.58 -25.14 -7.36
N ALA A 72 -13.49 -24.39 -7.51
CA ALA A 72 -13.55 -23.01 -7.97
C ALA A 72 -14.03 -22.89 -9.43
N ILE A 73 -13.56 -23.77 -10.31
CA ILE A 73 -14.02 -23.83 -11.71
C ILE A 73 -15.50 -24.19 -11.78
N GLU A 74 -15.94 -25.18 -11.00
CA GLU A 74 -17.34 -25.57 -10.91
C GLU A 74 -18.22 -24.44 -10.36
N PHE A 75 -17.74 -23.72 -9.36
CA PHE A 75 -18.42 -22.54 -8.81
C PHE A 75 -18.65 -21.48 -9.89
N VAL A 76 -17.61 -21.09 -10.65
CA VAL A 76 -17.74 -20.07 -11.71
C VAL A 76 -18.66 -20.57 -12.83
N SER A 77 -18.56 -21.85 -13.20
CA SER A 77 -19.44 -22.45 -14.22
C SER A 77 -20.93 -22.40 -13.83
N LYS A 78 -21.24 -22.57 -12.53
CA LYS A 78 -22.61 -22.49 -12.00
C LYS A 78 -23.08 -21.07 -11.72
N ASN A 79 -22.15 -20.13 -11.55
CA ASN A 79 -22.41 -18.73 -11.24
C ASN A 79 -21.66 -17.82 -12.23
N PRO A 80 -22.04 -17.77 -13.52
CA PRO A 80 -21.35 -16.95 -14.50
C PRO A 80 -21.41 -15.46 -14.12
N ASP A 81 -20.25 -14.85 -13.90
CA ASP A 81 -20.07 -13.43 -13.57
C ASP A 81 -18.58 -13.06 -13.74
N ARG A 82 -18.25 -11.77 -13.57
CA ARG A 82 -16.86 -11.31 -13.49
C ARG A 82 -16.31 -11.52 -12.08
N TYR A 83 -15.14 -12.14 -12.01
CA TYR A 83 -14.43 -12.40 -10.75
C TYR A 83 -12.99 -11.88 -10.78
N VAL A 84 -12.40 -11.83 -9.59
CA VAL A 84 -10.98 -11.59 -9.36
C VAL A 84 -10.41 -12.79 -8.62
N ILE A 85 -9.34 -13.39 -9.14
CA ILE A 85 -8.57 -14.44 -8.47
C ILE A 85 -7.50 -13.76 -7.62
N LYS A 86 -7.53 -14.01 -6.31
CA LYS A 86 -6.59 -13.47 -5.34
C LYS A 86 -5.89 -14.63 -4.60
N PRO A 87 -4.61 -14.92 -4.91
CA PRO A 87 -3.81 -15.83 -4.09
C PRO A 87 -3.80 -15.39 -2.62
N SER A 88 -3.78 -16.37 -1.73
CA SER A 88 -3.77 -16.16 -0.26
C SER A 88 -2.64 -16.95 0.39
N GLY A 89 -2.34 -16.67 1.65
CA GLY A 89 -1.23 -17.32 2.38
C GLY A 89 0.13 -16.97 1.76
N ALA A 90 1.01 -17.97 1.60
CA ALA A 90 2.38 -17.74 1.12
C ALA A 90 2.47 -17.08 -0.26
N ALA A 91 1.46 -17.27 -1.12
CA ALA A 91 1.41 -16.68 -2.46
C ALA A 91 0.76 -15.27 -2.48
N GLN A 92 0.28 -14.75 -1.35
CA GLN A 92 -0.40 -13.44 -1.29
C GLN A 92 0.50 -12.27 -1.72
N ASN A 93 1.80 -12.39 -1.47
CA ASN A 93 2.79 -11.36 -1.77
C ASN A 93 3.27 -11.39 -3.22
N GLU A 94 2.86 -12.39 -4.00
CA GLU A 94 3.15 -12.50 -5.44
C GLU A 94 2.03 -11.83 -6.25
N LYS A 95 2.09 -10.50 -6.28
CA LYS A 95 1.05 -9.66 -6.90
C LYS A 95 0.85 -9.98 -8.39
N GLU A 96 1.86 -10.53 -9.07
CA GLU A 96 1.79 -11.00 -10.45
C GLU A 96 0.84 -12.20 -10.68
N LEU A 97 0.51 -12.95 -9.61
CA LEU A 97 -0.46 -14.07 -9.65
C LEU A 97 -1.90 -13.62 -9.41
N LEU A 98 -2.15 -12.33 -9.17
CA LEU A 98 -3.50 -11.76 -9.11
C LEU A 98 -4.06 -11.61 -10.54
N PHE A 99 -5.28 -12.09 -10.76
CA PHE A 99 -5.94 -12.01 -12.06
C PHE A 99 -7.33 -11.37 -11.95
N VAL A 100 -7.57 -10.33 -12.75
CA VAL A 100 -8.86 -9.64 -12.85
C VAL A 100 -9.55 -10.08 -14.13
N GLY A 101 -10.67 -10.78 -14.00
CA GLY A 101 -11.47 -11.24 -15.14
C GLY A 101 -12.08 -10.08 -15.91
N LYS A 102 -12.07 -10.20 -17.23
CA LYS A 102 -12.61 -9.26 -18.21
C LYS A 102 -13.89 -9.79 -18.86
N GLU A 103 -14.05 -11.11 -18.98
CA GLU A 103 -15.22 -11.72 -19.60
C GLU A 103 -16.40 -11.76 -18.63
N VAL A 104 -17.58 -11.30 -19.09
CA VAL A 104 -18.77 -11.13 -18.25
C VAL A 104 -19.35 -12.44 -17.72
N ASP A 105 -19.03 -13.56 -18.37
CA ASP A 105 -19.45 -14.90 -18.01
C ASP A 105 -18.42 -15.65 -17.15
N GLY A 106 -17.25 -15.05 -16.88
CA GLY A 106 -16.17 -15.66 -16.10
C GLY A 106 -15.44 -16.79 -16.83
N ASN A 107 -15.59 -16.93 -18.15
CA ASN A 107 -14.92 -17.99 -18.89
C ASN A 107 -13.38 -17.82 -18.90
N ASP A 108 -12.88 -16.58 -18.91
CA ASP A 108 -11.46 -16.29 -18.71
C ASP A 108 -10.96 -16.70 -17.31
N ILE A 109 -11.76 -16.51 -16.26
CA ILE A 109 -11.47 -16.98 -14.90
C ILE A 109 -11.33 -18.50 -14.88
N ILE A 110 -12.25 -19.23 -15.52
CA ILE A 110 -12.17 -20.70 -15.63
C ILE A 110 -10.87 -21.13 -16.31
N GLN A 111 -10.50 -20.49 -17.43
CA GLN A 111 -9.28 -20.82 -18.16
C GLN A 111 -8.02 -20.54 -17.34
N VAL A 112 -7.98 -19.43 -16.61
CA VAL A 112 -6.85 -19.08 -15.72
C VAL A 112 -6.77 -20.04 -14.54
N LEU A 113 -7.89 -20.40 -13.90
CA LEU A 113 -7.91 -21.41 -12.83
C LEU A 113 -7.42 -22.76 -13.32
N ALA A 114 -7.79 -23.19 -14.54
CA ALA A 114 -7.28 -24.42 -15.13
C ALA A 114 -5.77 -24.36 -15.40
N HIS A 115 -5.26 -23.20 -15.84
CA HIS A 115 -3.82 -22.97 -15.98
C HIS A 115 -3.10 -23.00 -14.62
N TYR A 116 -3.65 -22.37 -13.58
CA TYR A 116 -3.11 -22.38 -12.22
C TYR A 116 -3.11 -23.77 -11.62
N LYS A 117 -4.18 -24.55 -11.80
CA LYS A 117 -4.24 -25.96 -11.39
C LYS A 117 -3.06 -26.76 -11.97
N LYS A 118 -2.80 -26.60 -13.27
CA LYS A 118 -1.77 -27.36 -13.99
C LYS A 118 -0.34 -26.96 -13.59
N ASN A 119 -0.08 -25.67 -13.44
CA ASN A 119 1.30 -25.16 -13.34
C ASN A 119 1.66 -24.62 -11.95
N TRP A 120 0.68 -24.27 -11.12
CA TRP A 120 0.87 -23.49 -9.90
C TRP A 120 0.20 -24.09 -8.66
N SER A 121 -0.41 -25.27 -8.73
CA SER A 121 -1.14 -25.90 -7.62
C SER A 121 -0.29 -26.20 -6.37
N ASN A 122 1.03 -26.37 -6.53
CA ASN A 122 1.93 -26.51 -5.40
C ASN A 122 2.20 -25.18 -4.67
N LYS A 123 2.05 -24.07 -5.40
CA LYS A 123 2.37 -22.71 -4.95
C LYS A 123 1.13 -21.99 -4.42
N ILE A 124 0.05 -22.01 -5.19
CA ILE A 124 -1.25 -21.45 -4.82
C ILE A 124 -2.08 -22.57 -4.16
N ARG A 125 -1.91 -22.72 -2.85
CA ARG A 125 -2.63 -23.72 -2.04
C ARG A 125 -4.02 -23.24 -1.61
N ILE A 126 -4.15 -21.94 -1.41
CA ILE A 126 -5.37 -21.28 -0.96
C ILE A 126 -5.51 -19.99 -1.77
N PHE A 127 -6.71 -19.73 -2.28
CA PHE A 127 -7.01 -18.51 -3.01
C PHE A 127 -8.47 -18.13 -2.83
N GLN A 128 -8.76 -16.86 -3.10
CA GLN A 128 -10.08 -16.28 -3.04
C GLN A 128 -10.55 -15.94 -4.45
N LEU A 129 -11.82 -16.26 -4.74
CA LEU A 129 -12.57 -15.59 -5.81
C LEU A 129 -13.38 -14.47 -5.17
N GLN A 130 -13.21 -13.25 -5.67
CA GLN A 130 -14.02 -12.10 -5.25
C GLN A 130 -14.83 -11.60 -6.45
N LYS A 131 -16.06 -11.18 -6.22
CA LYS A 131 -16.86 -10.53 -7.25
C LYS A 131 -16.16 -9.25 -7.74
N PHE A 132 -16.08 -9.05 -9.04
CA PHE A 132 -15.53 -7.83 -9.62
C PHE A 132 -16.50 -6.66 -9.41
N GLU A 133 -15.96 -5.50 -9.01
CA GLU A 133 -16.72 -4.26 -8.94
C GLU A 133 -15.94 -3.16 -9.67
N ALA A 134 -16.65 -2.34 -10.44
CA ALA A 134 -16.07 -1.20 -11.14
C ALA A 134 -16.22 0.08 -10.31
N GLY A 135 -15.20 0.93 -10.33
CA GLY A 135 -15.22 2.21 -9.65
C GLY A 135 -13.84 2.84 -9.60
N VAL A 136 -13.73 3.90 -8.81
CA VAL A 136 -12.46 4.56 -8.48
C VAL A 136 -11.76 3.73 -7.41
N GLU A 137 -10.56 3.26 -7.70
CA GLU A 137 -9.66 2.73 -6.67
C GLU A 137 -9.06 3.88 -5.87
N VAL A 138 -9.35 3.91 -4.57
CA VAL A 138 -8.94 4.98 -3.63
C VAL A 138 -8.62 4.39 -2.26
N GLY A 139 -7.50 4.79 -1.67
CA GLY A 139 -7.12 4.48 -0.31
C GLY A 139 -7.51 5.58 0.67
N VAL A 140 -7.81 5.16 1.90
CA VAL A 140 -8.06 6.05 3.03
C VAL A 140 -7.30 5.54 4.24
N GLY A 141 -6.44 6.39 4.78
CA GLY A 141 -5.59 6.03 5.90
C GLY A 141 -5.45 7.13 6.94
N ALA A 142 -5.00 6.74 8.12
CA ALA A 142 -4.78 7.63 9.24
C ALA A 142 -3.80 7.00 10.23
N PHE A 143 -3.11 7.86 10.98
CA PHE A 143 -2.42 7.40 12.19
C PHE A 143 -3.45 7.13 13.30
N PHE A 144 -3.17 6.16 14.15
CA PHE A 144 -3.98 5.80 15.30
C PHE A 144 -3.09 5.76 16.54
N ASN A 145 -3.52 6.39 17.64
CA ASN A 145 -2.71 6.52 18.86
C ASN A 145 -3.11 5.50 19.96
N GLY A 146 -3.85 4.45 19.61
CA GLY A 146 -4.40 3.49 20.59
C GLY A 146 -5.73 3.90 21.21
N LYS A 147 -6.18 5.14 21.00
CA LYS A 147 -7.47 5.64 21.49
C LYS A 147 -8.32 6.24 20.38
N ASP A 148 -7.70 7.02 19.50
CA ASP A 148 -8.38 7.70 18.41
C ASP A 148 -7.49 7.84 17.17
N PHE A 149 -8.13 8.15 16.06
CA PHE A 149 -7.46 8.55 14.83
C PHE A 149 -6.85 9.95 14.99
N VAL A 150 -5.61 10.09 14.50
CA VAL A 150 -4.88 11.34 14.45
C VAL A 150 -5.22 12.04 13.14
N MET A 151 -5.70 13.27 13.24
CA MET A 151 -6.09 14.08 12.09
C MET A 151 -4.94 14.98 11.61
N PRO A 152 -4.87 15.32 10.30
CA PRO A 152 -5.80 14.93 9.23
C PRO A 152 -5.64 13.49 8.74
N ILE A 153 -6.67 12.96 8.07
CA ILE A 153 -6.61 11.69 7.35
C ILE A 153 -5.87 11.85 6.02
N ASN A 154 -5.39 10.73 5.47
CA ASN A 154 -4.75 10.65 4.17
C ASN A 154 -5.69 9.99 3.16
N ILE A 155 -5.83 10.61 1.98
CA ILE A 155 -6.51 10.03 0.84
C ILE A 155 -5.46 9.79 -0.24
N ASN A 156 -5.37 8.56 -0.75
CA ASN A 156 -4.33 8.18 -1.69
C ASN A 156 -4.88 7.39 -2.89
N PHE A 157 -4.12 7.43 -3.97
CA PHE A 157 -4.41 6.80 -5.25
C PHE A 157 -3.15 6.07 -5.70
N GLU A 158 -3.18 4.75 -5.56
CA GLU A 158 -2.07 3.84 -5.83
C GLU A 158 -2.04 3.47 -7.31
N HIS A 159 -0.83 3.37 -7.87
CA HIS A 159 -0.60 2.92 -9.24
C HIS A 159 0.10 1.57 -9.24
N LYS A 160 -0.69 0.49 -9.20
CA LYS A 160 -0.19 -0.88 -8.99
C LYS A 160 0.40 -1.53 -10.23
N ARG A 161 0.08 -1.04 -11.43
CA ARG A 161 0.56 -1.61 -12.69
C ARG A 161 1.93 -1.08 -13.06
N LEU A 162 2.76 -1.94 -13.66
CA LEU A 162 4.16 -1.63 -13.97
C LEU A 162 4.34 -0.44 -14.93
N PHE A 163 3.48 -0.34 -15.96
CA PHE A 163 3.65 0.64 -17.04
C PHE A 163 2.54 1.70 -17.04
N PRO A 164 2.79 2.87 -17.66
CA PRO A 164 1.77 3.91 -17.84
C PRO A 164 0.50 3.40 -18.51
N GLY A 165 -0.65 3.98 -18.13
CA GLY A 165 -1.97 3.57 -18.62
C GLY A 165 -2.54 2.34 -17.92
N GLU A 166 -2.06 2.02 -16.71
CA GLU A 166 -2.47 0.85 -15.93
C GLU A 166 -2.30 -0.50 -16.66
N ILE A 167 -1.19 -0.67 -17.40
CA ILE A 167 -0.89 -1.90 -18.15
C ILE A 167 0.32 -2.65 -17.59
N GLY A 168 0.43 -3.92 -17.97
CA GLY A 168 1.53 -4.80 -17.55
C GLY A 168 1.23 -5.57 -16.25
N PRO A 169 2.24 -6.29 -15.72
CA PRO A 169 2.08 -7.05 -14.49
C PRO A 169 1.74 -6.12 -13.32
N SER A 170 1.05 -6.69 -12.32
CA SER A 170 0.87 -6.03 -11.03
C SER A 170 2.22 -5.96 -10.32
N THR A 171 2.42 -4.89 -9.56
CA THR A 171 3.56 -4.63 -8.70
C THR A 171 3.06 -4.49 -7.26
N GLY A 172 3.91 -4.10 -6.32
CA GLY A 172 3.44 -3.44 -5.10
C GLY A 172 2.76 -2.12 -5.50
N GLU A 173 3.57 -1.13 -5.81
CA GLU A 173 3.16 0.13 -6.44
C GLU A 173 4.31 0.69 -7.28
N MET A 174 3.99 1.36 -8.39
CA MET A 174 4.94 2.16 -9.17
C MET A 174 4.92 3.65 -8.80
N GLY A 175 4.01 4.02 -7.91
CA GLY A 175 3.85 5.37 -7.42
C GLY A 175 2.47 5.58 -6.82
N THR A 176 2.34 6.65 -6.07
CA THR A 176 1.10 7.01 -5.38
C THR A 176 0.94 8.52 -5.47
N SER A 177 -0.29 8.99 -5.59
CA SER A 177 -0.63 10.38 -5.35
C SER A 177 -1.55 10.48 -4.15
N MET A 178 -1.40 11.50 -3.32
CA MET A 178 -2.19 11.63 -2.10
C MET A 178 -2.38 13.08 -1.69
N PHE A 179 -3.31 13.29 -0.76
CA PHE A 179 -3.48 14.56 -0.07
C PHE A 179 -4.01 14.33 1.35
N TRP A 180 -3.84 15.35 2.18
CA TRP A 180 -4.33 15.35 3.56
C TRP A 180 -5.67 16.04 3.64
N SER A 181 -6.63 15.41 4.30
CA SER A 181 -8.01 15.86 4.36
C SER A 181 -8.51 15.88 5.81
N GLN A 182 -9.47 16.76 6.08
CA GLN A 182 -10.32 16.55 7.25
C GLN A 182 -11.16 15.28 7.04
N LYS A 183 -11.87 14.88 8.10
CA LYS A 183 -12.77 13.75 8.06
C LYS A 183 -13.78 13.95 6.93
N ASN A 184 -13.91 12.94 6.07
CA ASN A 184 -14.82 12.94 4.93
C ASN A 184 -15.66 11.65 4.89
N LYS A 185 -16.58 11.57 3.94
CA LYS A 185 -17.53 10.46 3.87
C LYS A 185 -16.87 9.12 3.56
N LEU A 186 -15.78 9.12 2.78
CA LEU A 186 -15.02 7.90 2.50
C LEU A 186 -14.52 7.26 3.81
N PHE A 187 -13.89 8.06 4.69
CA PHE A 187 -13.40 7.62 5.98
C PHE A 187 -14.52 7.16 6.93
N GLU A 188 -15.63 7.91 7.02
CA GLU A 188 -16.80 7.56 7.84
C GLU A 188 -17.41 6.19 7.48
N LEU A 189 -17.45 5.89 6.19
CA LEU A 189 -18.06 4.66 5.70
C LEU A 189 -17.15 3.44 5.86
N THR A 190 -15.86 3.65 6.11
CA THR A 190 -14.81 2.62 6.11
C THR A 190 -14.00 2.64 7.39
N LEU A 191 -12.81 3.26 7.40
CA LEU A 191 -11.81 3.15 8.44
C LEU A 191 -12.30 3.64 9.80
N GLU A 192 -13.18 4.65 9.86
CA GLU A 192 -13.75 5.12 11.13
C GLU A 192 -14.50 4.01 11.87
N LYS A 193 -15.21 3.15 11.14
CA LYS A 193 -15.98 2.04 11.73
C LYS A 193 -15.08 1.01 12.41
N MET A 194 -13.80 0.97 12.07
CA MET A 194 -12.83 0.08 12.69
C MET A 194 -12.33 0.60 14.05
N LYS A 195 -12.62 1.86 14.42
CA LYS A 195 -12.13 2.47 15.67
C LYS A 195 -12.33 1.57 16.90
N PRO A 196 -13.52 1.00 17.18
CA PRO A 196 -13.72 0.19 18.39
C PRO A 196 -12.75 -1.00 18.46
N LYS A 197 -12.52 -1.68 17.33
CA LYS A 197 -11.61 -2.82 17.22
C LYS A 197 -10.14 -2.42 17.33
N LEU A 198 -9.78 -1.25 16.79
CA LEU A 198 -8.42 -0.70 16.92
C LEU A 198 -8.10 -0.29 18.37
N VAL A 199 -9.08 0.27 19.08
CA VAL A 199 -8.95 0.53 20.54
C VAL A 199 -8.79 -0.79 21.30
N GLU A 200 -9.65 -1.77 21.03
CA GLU A 200 -9.63 -3.08 21.70
C GLU A 200 -8.28 -3.80 21.51
N SER A 201 -7.70 -3.74 20.31
CA SER A 201 -6.39 -4.32 20.00
C SER A 201 -5.19 -3.52 20.50
N GLY A 202 -5.40 -2.31 21.03
CA GLY A 202 -4.32 -1.43 21.47
C GLY A 202 -3.38 -1.02 20.33
N TYR A 203 -3.89 -0.94 19.11
CA TYR A 203 -3.10 -0.62 17.92
C TYR A 203 -2.49 0.78 18.02
N VAL A 204 -1.24 0.97 17.59
CA VAL A 204 -0.62 2.29 17.48
C VAL A 204 0.21 2.33 16.21
N GLY A 205 -0.19 3.10 15.21
CA GLY A 205 0.51 3.12 13.92
C GLY A 205 -0.29 3.77 12.80
N TYR A 206 0.22 3.66 11.58
CA TYR A 206 -0.50 4.06 10.37
C TYR A 206 -1.30 2.89 9.81
N ILE A 207 -2.61 3.10 9.62
CA ILE A 207 -3.50 2.13 8.99
C ILE A 207 -4.19 2.75 7.78
N ASP A 208 -4.35 1.98 6.72
CA ASP A 208 -4.98 2.33 5.46
C ASP A 208 -5.91 1.21 4.99
N ILE A 209 -6.95 1.58 4.25
CA ILE A 209 -7.86 0.66 3.57
C ILE A 209 -7.97 1.10 2.12
N ASN A 210 -7.45 0.26 1.22
CA ASN A 210 -7.67 0.43 -0.21
C ASN A 210 -9.10 -0.01 -0.56
N CYS A 211 -9.83 0.81 -1.31
CA CYS A 211 -11.24 0.62 -1.62
C CYS A 211 -11.51 0.79 -3.13
N ILE A 212 -12.60 0.18 -3.60
CA ILE A 212 -13.30 0.61 -4.80
C ILE A 212 -14.50 1.46 -4.38
N ALA A 213 -14.59 2.68 -4.87
CA ALA A 213 -15.73 3.55 -4.64
C ALA A 213 -16.50 3.77 -5.95
N ASN A 214 -17.83 3.69 -5.88
CA ASN A 214 -18.71 4.02 -6.99
C ASN A 214 -20.01 4.69 -6.49
N ASN A 215 -20.94 4.97 -7.41
CA ASN A 215 -22.21 5.61 -7.10
C ASN A 215 -23.15 4.78 -6.19
N LYS A 216 -22.85 3.50 -5.95
CA LYS A 216 -23.64 2.61 -5.09
C LYS A 216 -23.05 2.47 -3.69
N GLY A 217 -21.73 2.58 -3.55
CA GLY A 217 -21.07 2.44 -2.26
C GLY A 217 -19.55 2.46 -2.33
N VAL A 218 -18.95 2.20 -1.18
CA VAL A 218 -17.50 2.02 -1.00
C VAL A 218 -17.25 0.59 -0.54
N TYR A 219 -16.34 -0.08 -1.24
CA TYR A 219 -16.07 -1.50 -1.11
C TYR A 219 -14.57 -1.72 -0.79
N PRO A 220 -14.20 -2.01 0.46
CA PRO A 220 -12.82 -2.29 0.82
C PRO A 220 -12.25 -3.52 0.12
N LEU A 221 -11.00 -3.42 -0.31
CA LEU A 221 -10.25 -4.50 -0.96
C LEU A 221 -9.26 -5.16 0.02
N GLU A 222 -8.43 -4.35 0.68
CA GLU A 222 -7.41 -4.84 1.62
C GLU A 222 -6.98 -3.77 2.62
N PHE A 223 -6.57 -4.22 3.80
CA PHE A 223 -5.92 -3.39 4.80
C PHE A 223 -4.43 -3.25 4.51
N THR A 224 -3.88 -2.11 4.91
CA THR A 224 -2.46 -1.91 5.19
C THR A 224 -2.36 -1.38 6.61
N SER A 225 -1.83 -2.16 7.54
CA SER A 225 -1.77 -1.87 8.99
C SER A 225 -0.37 -1.55 9.50
N ARG A 226 0.49 -1.16 8.56
CA ARG A 226 1.89 -0.75 8.73
C ARG A 226 2.16 0.45 7.82
N PHE A 227 3.40 0.92 7.76
CA PHE A 227 3.75 1.97 6.81
C PHE A 227 3.61 1.47 5.35
N GLY A 228 2.97 2.28 4.51
CA GLY A 228 2.86 2.02 3.07
C GLY A 228 4.18 2.27 2.33
N TYR A 229 4.48 1.48 1.31
CA TYR A 229 5.62 1.72 0.40
C TYR A 229 5.07 1.87 -1.02
N PRO A 230 5.15 3.07 -1.64
CA PRO A 230 5.98 4.23 -1.29
C PRO A 230 5.35 5.25 -0.32
N THR A 231 4.13 5.03 0.18
CA THR A 231 3.35 6.02 0.94
C THR A 231 4.12 6.71 2.08
N ILE A 232 4.97 6.01 2.84
CA ILE A 232 5.79 6.60 3.92
C ILE A 232 6.69 7.73 3.41
N SER A 233 7.33 7.56 2.25
CA SER A 233 8.17 8.58 1.62
C SER A 233 7.36 9.82 1.25
N ILE A 234 6.13 9.61 0.79
CA ILE A 234 5.20 10.67 0.38
C ILE A 234 4.64 11.38 1.62
N GLN A 235 4.41 10.66 2.72
CA GLN A 235 4.05 11.23 4.02
C GLN A 235 5.19 12.09 4.56
N MET A 236 6.45 11.69 4.41
CA MET A 236 7.60 12.53 4.79
C MET A 236 7.67 13.83 3.97
N GLU A 237 7.29 13.81 2.69
CA GLU A 237 7.19 15.02 1.86
C GLU A 237 6.01 15.93 2.30
N GLY A 238 4.91 15.34 2.77
CA GLY A 238 3.67 16.06 3.12
C GLY A 238 3.56 16.53 4.57
N VAL A 239 4.17 15.85 5.53
CA VAL A 239 4.07 16.16 6.97
C VAL A 239 5.15 17.18 7.35
N THR A 240 4.75 18.28 7.97
CA THR A 240 5.67 19.33 8.46
C THR A 240 5.94 19.23 9.96
N SER A 241 5.28 18.32 10.65
CA SER A 241 5.55 17.99 12.05
C SER A 241 6.85 17.21 12.19
N SER A 242 7.51 17.32 13.35
CA SER A 242 8.66 16.47 13.67
C SER A 242 8.22 15.02 13.85
N TRP A 243 8.70 14.12 12.99
CA TRP A 243 8.33 12.70 13.06
C TRP A 243 8.69 12.05 14.39
N GLY A 244 9.86 12.37 14.97
CA GLY A 244 10.24 11.86 16.28
C GLY A 244 9.23 12.26 17.36
N GLU A 245 8.76 13.50 17.34
CA GLU A 245 7.75 13.98 18.29
C GLU A 245 6.38 13.32 18.05
N VAL A 246 5.96 13.21 16.78
CA VAL A 246 4.69 12.56 16.40
C VAL A 246 4.68 11.11 16.88
N LEU A 247 5.70 10.32 16.52
CA LEU A 247 5.80 8.90 16.87
C LEU A 247 5.90 8.70 18.38
N HIS A 248 6.63 9.57 19.09
CA HIS A 248 6.69 9.56 20.55
C HIS A 248 5.33 9.83 21.20
N LYS A 249 4.58 10.84 20.73
CA LYS A 249 3.26 11.17 21.29
C LYS A 249 2.22 10.09 21.01
N ILE A 250 2.12 9.58 19.78
CA ILE A 250 1.12 8.55 19.46
C ILE A 250 1.39 7.24 20.22
N SER A 251 2.67 6.89 20.46
CA SER A 251 3.03 5.72 21.27
C SER A 251 2.75 5.87 22.76
N GLY A 252 2.52 7.09 23.24
CA GLY A 252 2.00 7.37 24.59
C GLY A 252 0.47 7.46 24.66
N GLY A 253 -0.24 7.31 23.53
CA GLY A 253 -1.68 7.55 23.44
C GLY A 253 -2.09 8.99 23.70
N GLU A 254 -1.21 9.92 23.34
CA GLU A 254 -1.41 11.36 23.41
C GLU A 254 -2.07 11.87 22.12
N GLU A 255 -2.84 12.97 22.22
CA GLU A 255 -3.40 13.64 21.05
C GLU A 255 -2.28 14.38 20.28
N VAL A 256 -2.33 14.29 18.95
CA VAL A 256 -1.35 14.91 18.05
C VAL A 256 -2.07 15.76 17.02
N GLY A 257 -1.81 17.07 17.02
CA GLY A 257 -2.20 17.94 15.92
C GLY A 257 -1.21 17.80 14.77
N LEU A 258 -1.41 16.82 13.88
CA LEU A 258 -0.50 16.56 12.77
C LEU A 258 -0.57 17.72 11.76
N LYS A 259 0.53 18.46 11.62
CA LYS A 259 0.69 19.53 10.64
C LYS A 259 1.13 18.96 9.31
N THR A 260 0.39 19.27 8.25
CA THR A 260 0.63 18.78 6.89
C THR A 260 0.61 19.93 5.88
N LYS A 261 1.28 19.74 4.75
CA LYS A 261 1.24 20.64 3.60
C LYS A 261 -0.17 20.62 3.00
N LYS A 262 -0.63 21.79 2.56
CA LYS A 262 -1.83 21.91 1.74
C LYS A 262 -1.56 21.38 0.33
N GLY A 263 -2.61 20.97 -0.37
CA GLY A 263 -2.52 20.44 -1.72
C GLY A 263 -2.10 18.98 -1.74
N PHE A 264 -1.33 18.61 -2.76
CA PHE A 264 -1.07 17.22 -3.13
C PHE A 264 0.39 16.86 -2.92
N GLN A 265 0.62 15.56 -2.72
CA GLN A 265 1.94 14.95 -2.75
C GLN A 265 1.92 13.77 -3.71
N VAL A 266 3.00 13.60 -4.46
CA VAL A 266 3.18 12.54 -5.45
C VAL A 266 4.49 11.84 -5.16
N GLY A 267 4.48 10.51 -5.15
CA GLY A 267 5.68 9.67 -5.11
C GLY A 267 5.78 8.82 -6.36
N VAL A 268 6.94 8.85 -7.00
CA VAL A 268 7.28 8.06 -8.19
C VAL A 268 8.31 7.02 -7.75
N VAL A 269 8.00 5.74 -7.95
CA VAL A 269 8.97 4.67 -7.72
C VAL A 269 9.91 4.60 -8.91
N VAL A 270 11.20 4.67 -8.63
CA VAL A 270 12.28 4.41 -9.59
C VAL A 270 12.80 3.01 -9.33
N ALA A 271 12.70 2.16 -10.34
CA ALA A 271 13.07 0.77 -10.27
C ALA A 271 14.09 0.40 -11.35
N VAL A 272 14.71 -0.76 -11.17
CA VAL A 272 15.64 -1.40 -12.11
C VAL A 272 15.26 -2.88 -12.27
N PRO A 273 15.71 -3.56 -13.34
CA PRO A 273 15.49 -5.00 -13.47
C PRO A 273 16.03 -5.77 -12.25
N PRO A 274 15.37 -6.84 -11.78
CA PRO A 274 14.27 -7.57 -12.39
C PRO A 274 12.86 -7.07 -12.02
N PHE A 275 12.73 -5.93 -11.32
CA PHE A 275 11.43 -5.46 -10.82
C PHE A 275 10.33 -5.53 -11.90
N PRO A 276 9.13 -6.09 -11.60
CA PRO A 276 8.64 -6.49 -10.28
C PRO A 276 8.91 -7.96 -9.92
N PHE A 277 9.67 -8.70 -10.72
CA PHE A 277 9.94 -10.12 -10.48
C PHE A 277 11.15 -10.32 -9.59
N ASN A 278 11.20 -11.47 -8.92
CA ASN A 278 12.40 -11.91 -8.19
C ASN A 278 13.25 -12.81 -9.09
N ASP A 279 14.37 -12.28 -9.59
CA ASP A 279 15.35 -13.02 -10.39
C ASP A 279 16.79 -12.57 -10.09
N ASP A 280 17.46 -13.30 -9.22
CA ASP A 280 18.85 -13.05 -8.81
C ASP A 280 19.83 -13.04 -9.99
N ARG A 281 19.56 -13.76 -11.09
CA ARG A 281 20.45 -13.78 -12.25
C ARG A 281 20.33 -12.47 -13.02
N THR A 282 19.11 -11.99 -13.22
CA THR A 282 18.84 -10.71 -13.87
C THR A 282 19.36 -9.55 -13.01
N PHE A 283 19.11 -9.57 -11.71
CA PHE A 283 19.60 -8.53 -10.79
C PHE A 283 21.12 -8.38 -10.85
N ARG A 284 21.87 -9.48 -10.67
CA ARG A 284 23.35 -9.48 -10.72
C ARG A 284 23.92 -8.98 -12.04
N LYS A 285 23.23 -9.25 -13.15
CA LYS A 285 23.72 -8.88 -14.47
C LYS A 285 23.50 -7.41 -14.81
N TYR A 286 22.39 -6.81 -14.34
CA TYR A 286 21.93 -5.51 -14.83
C TYR A 286 21.85 -4.40 -13.78
N SER A 287 21.90 -4.74 -12.49
CA SER A 287 21.50 -3.81 -11.41
C SER A 287 22.39 -3.85 -10.17
N GLU A 288 22.97 -5.00 -9.82
CA GLU A 288 23.86 -5.13 -8.66
C GLU A 288 25.03 -4.13 -8.74
N GLU A 289 25.28 -3.41 -7.64
CA GLU A 289 26.33 -2.38 -7.51
C GLU A 289 26.19 -1.18 -8.46
N ALA A 290 25.09 -1.05 -9.22
CA ALA A 290 24.89 0.07 -10.12
C ALA A 290 24.94 1.39 -9.34
N THR A 291 25.79 2.32 -9.80
CA THR A 291 25.95 3.63 -9.16
C THR A 291 24.72 4.50 -9.38
N ILE A 292 24.29 5.17 -8.32
CA ILE A 292 23.25 6.19 -8.33
C ILE A 292 23.94 7.55 -8.38
N LEU A 293 23.79 8.25 -9.51
CA LEU A 293 24.36 9.56 -9.74
C LEU A 293 23.29 10.64 -9.62
N PHE A 294 23.70 11.80 -9.10
CA PHE A 294 22.87 12.99 -9.03
C PHE A 294 23.47 14.09 -9.91
N LYS A 295 22.71 14.62 -10.86
CA LYS A 295 23.18 15.71 -11.76
C LYS A 295 23.51 16.99 -10.98
N LYS A 296 22.80 17.22 -9.89
CA LYS A 296 22.95 18.32 -8.94
C LYS A 296 23.07 17.72 -7.55
N ASP A 297 23.88 18.35 -6.70
CA ASP A 297 23.99 18.02 -5.28
C ASP A 297 22.77 18.52 -4.50
N ASN A 298 21.60 17.97 -4.85
CA ASN A 298 20.33 18.19 -4.17
C ASN A 298 19.58 16.86 -4.12
N ARG A 299 19.32 16.38 -2.91
CA ARG A 299 18.62 15.12 -2.64
C ARG A 299 17.22 15.32 -2.07
N GLU A 300 16.72 16.55 -2.05
CA GLU A 300 15.39 16.86 -1.54
C GLU A 300 14.33 16.03 -2.27
N GLY A 301 13.48 15.35 -1.49
CA GLY A 301 12.42 14.48 -2.00
C GLY A 301 12.89 13.15 -2.59
N ILE A 302 14.18 12.81 -2.51
CA ILE A 302 14.71 11.51 -2.95
C ILE A 302 14.89 10.61 -1.73
N HIS A 303 14.16 9.49 -1.71
CA HIS A 303 14.15 8.53 -0.62
C HIS A 303 14.74 7.21 -1.11
N LEU A 304 15.89 6.84 -0.56
CA LEU A 304 16.63 5.66 -0.97
C LEU A 304 15.97 4.38 -0.45
N GLY A 305 15.94 3.33 -1.28
CA GLY A 305 15.43 2.00 -0.93
C GLY A 305 16.57 1.01 -0.70
N GLU A 306 16.69 -0.01 -1.54
CA GLU A 306 17.68 -1.07 -1.37
C GLU A 306 19.09 -0.68 -1.85
N VAL A 307 19.75 0.23 -1.13
CA VAL A 307 21.04 0.81 -1.52
C VAL A 307 22.06 0.76 -0.38
N LYS A 308 23.34 0.95 -0.72
CA LYS A 308 24.44 1.15 0.22
C LYS A 308 25.29 2.35 -0.16
N ALA A 309 25.90 2.99 0.84
CA ALA A 309 26.91 4.01 0.61
C ALA A 309 28.30 3.37 0.56
N SER A 310 29.12 3.70 -0.43
CA SER A 310 30.50 3.24 -0.56
C SER A 310 31.34 4.29 -1.30
N ASN A 311 32.52 4.60 -0.79
CA ASN A 311 33.46 5.57 -1.41
C ASN A 311 32.86 6.96 -1.72
N GLY A 312 31.86 7.40 -0.96
CA GLY A 312 31.15 8.67 -1.19
C GLY A 312 29.99 8.60 -2.18
N ASP A 313 29.82 7.46 -2.87
CA ASP A 313 28.76 7.19 -3.82
C ASP A 313 27.68 6.28 -3.22
N TRP A 314 26.51 6.26 -3.87
CA TRP A 314 25.43 5.33 -3.57
C TRP A 314 25.36 4.24 -4.63
N HIS A 315 25.17 3.01 -4.20
CA HIS A 315 25.07 1.84 -5.06
C HIS A 315 23.84 1.02 -4.70
N ILE A 316 23.21 0.43 -5.71
CA ILE A 316 22.15 -0.55 -5.48
C ILE A 316 22.75 -1.78 -4.78
N ALA A 317 22.12 -2.22 -3.69
CA ALA A 317 22.56 -3.34 -2.85
C ALA A 317 21.44 -4.35 -2.55
N GLY A 318 20.28 -4.17 -3.18
CA GLY A 318 19.08 -4.96 -3.01
C GLY A 318 19.01 -6.27 -3.78
N LYS A 319 17.77 -6.69 -4.04
CA LYS A 319 17.44 -7.83 -4.92
C LYS A 319 16.16 -7.63 -5.72
N SER A 320 15.22 -6.84 -5.19
CA SER A 320 13.91 -6.63 -5.81
C SER A 320 13.98 -5.69 -7.02
N GLY A 321 14.99 -4.81 -7.06
CA GLY A 321 15.09 -3.73 -8.03
C GLY A 321 14.29 -2.48 -7.63
N TYR A 322 13.62 -2.47 -6.48
CA TYR A 322 13.03 -1.28 -5.87
C TYR A 322 14.14 -0.35 -5.34
N THR A 323 14.48 0.68 -6.11
CA THR A 323 15.72 1.42 -5.87
C THR A 323 15.51 2.67 -5.01
N LEU A 324 14.54 3.51 -5.38
CA LEU A 324 14.23 4.73 -4.63
C LEU A 324 12.83 5.24 -4.96
N VAL A 325 12.34 6.14 -4.12
CA VAL A 325 11.12 6.91 -4.35
C VAL A 325 11.49 8.38 -4.52
N VAL A 326 11.00 9.01 -5.58
CA VAL A 326 11.11 10.46 -5.75
C VAL A 326 9.76 11.10 -5.47
N THR A 327 9.75 12.10 -4.60
CA THR A 327 8.54 12.77 -4.14
C THR A 327 8.49 14.22 -4.57
N GLY A 328 7.28 14.76 -4.68
CA GLY A 328 7.02 16.17 -4.93
C GLY A 328 5.70 16.60 -4.32
N SER A 329 5.58 17.87 -4.00
CA SER A 329 4.39 18.52 -3.46
C SER A 329 4.01 19.77 -4.22
N GLY A 330 2.73 20.12 -4.20
CA GLY A 330 2.21 21.27 -4.93
C GLY A 330 0.76 21.58 -4.55
N MET A 331 0.33 22.81 -4.83
CA MET A 331 -1.03 23.27 -4.48
C MET A 331 -2.12 22.55 -5.28
N ASN A 332 -1.78 22.02 -6.45
CA ASN A 332 -2.61 21.16 -7.28
C ASN A 332 -1.80 19.94 -7.77
N MET A 333 -2.50 18.94 -8.31
CA MET A 333 -1.86 17.70 -8.76
C MET A 333 -0.80 17.93 -9.84
N LYS A 334 -1.02 18.88 -10.76
CA LYS A 334 -0.06 19.20 -11.82
C LYS A 334 1.26 19.71 -11.26
N ASP A 335 1.21 20.60 -10.26
CA ASP A 335 2.40 21.15 -9.62
C ASP A 335 3.17 20.08 -8.82
N ALA A 336 2.45 19.24 -8.06
CA ALA A 336 3.06 18.15 -7.29
C ALA A 336 3.77 17.14 -8.19
N ARG A 337 3.11 16.74 -9.30
CA ARG A 337 3.72 15.90 -10.35
C ARG A 337 4.92 16.58 -10.97
N GLY A 338 4.79 17.85 -11.36
CA GLY A 338 5.88 18.63 -11.96
C GLY A 338 7.12 18.65 -11.07
N GLN A 339 6.96 18.86 -9.76
CA GLN A 339 8.08 18.81 -8.82
C GLN A 339 8.69 17.40 -8.72
N ALA A 340 7.86 16.36 -8.60
CA ALA A 340 8.34 14.98 -8.50
C ALA A 340 9.17 14.58 -9.74
N TYR A 341 8.65 14.82 -10.96
CA TYR A 341 9.35 14.47 -12.20
C TYR A 341 10.59 15.32 -12.44
N ASN A 342 10.58 16.62 -12.10
CA ASN A 342 11.78 17.46 -12.14
C ASN A 342 12.89 16.92 -11.22
N ARG A 343 12.53 16.34 -10.07
CA ARG A 343 13.49 15.66 -9.17
C ARG A 343 13.94 14.33 -9.73
N VAL A 344 13.08 13.56 -10.42
CA VAL A 344 13.47 12.33 -11.12
C VAL A 344 14.54 12.62 -12.17
N GLU A 345 14.44 13.73 -12.90
CA GLU A 345 15.46 14.14 -13.88
C GLU A 345 16.84 14.37 -13.26
N ASN A 346 16.94 14.60 -11.95
CA ASN A 346 18.21 14.74 -11.24
C ASN A 346 18.92 13.38 -11.03
N VAL A 347 18.18 12.27 -11.10
CA VAL A 347 18.68 10.92 -10.82
C VAL A 347 19.13 10.25 -12.12
N ILE A 348 20.30 9.61 -12.09
CA ILE A 348 20.78 8.74 -13.17
C ILE A 348 21.18 7.41 -12.56
N ILE A 349 20.57 6.34 -13.05
CA ILE A 349 20.88 4.96 -12.69
C ILE A 349 20.81 4.13 -13.98
N PRO A 350 21.82 3.30 -14.29
CA PRO A 350 21.76 2.39 -15.42
C PRO A 350 20.49 1.52 -15.39
N ASN A 351 19.79 1.43 -16.53
CA ASN A 351 18.57 0.63 -16.70
C ASN A 351 17.38 1.06 -15.81
N MET A 352 17.40 2.27 -15.21
CA MET A 352 16.24 2.72 -14.45
C MET A 352 15.02 2.92 -15.31
N PHE A 353 13.87 2.63 -14.73
CA PHE A 353 12.58 2.95 -15.28
C PHE A 353 11.63 3.40 -14.17
N PHE A 354 10.62 4.14 -14.57
CA PHE A 354 9.56 4.68 -13.72
C PHE A 354 8.34 4.98 -14.60
N ARG A 355 7.17 5.12 -13.99
CA ARG A 355 5.96 5.56 -14.69
C ARG A 355 5.95 7.08 -14.85
N THR A 356 5.42 7.57 -15.96
CA THR A 356 5.32 9.01 -16.27
C THR A 356 3.93 9.61 -15.99
N ASP A 357 2.96 8.77 -15.64
CA ASP A 357 1.53 9.11 -15.49
C ASP A 357 1.04 9.08 -14.03
N ILE A 358 1.93 8.91 -13.05
CA ILE A 358 1.55 8.93 -11.62
C ILE A 358 0.81 10.23 -11.30
N GLY A 359 -0.42 10.12 -10.81
CA GLY A 359 -1.32 11.24 -10.50
C GLY A 359 -2.20 11.73 -11.66
N GLU A 360 -2.12 11.17 -12.88
CA GLU A 360 -2.97 11.61 -14.02
C GLU A 360 -4.45 11.28 -13.81
N ARG A 361 -4.72 10.13 -13.19
CA ARG A 361 -6.08 9.66 -12.93
C ARG A 361 -6.90 10.63 -12.08
N TRP A 362 -6.25 11.46 -11.25
CA TRP A 362 -6.90 12.42 -10.36
C TRP A 362 -7.95 13.29 -11.07
N VAL A 363 -7.69 13.71 -12.30
CA VAL A 363 -8.63 14.56 -13.05
C VAL A 363 -10.00 13.90 -13.18
N ILE A 364 -10.04 12.61 -13.51
CA ILE A 364 -11.28 11.86 -13.72
C ILE A 364 -11.81 11.29 -12.40
N ASP A 365 -10.92 10.75 -11.58
CA ASP A 365 -11.27 10.09 -10.32
C ASP A 365 -11.85 11.09 -9.31
N SER A 366 -11.33 12.31 -9.24
CA SER A 366 -11.84 13.34 -8.33
C SER A 366 -13.24 13.82 -8.71
N ASP A 367 -13.52 14.01 -9.99
CA ASP A 367 -14.85 14.39 -10.48
C ASP A 367 -15.90 13.35 -10.07
N MET A 368 -15.58 12.05 -10.24
CA MET A 368 -16.46 10.97 -9.82
C MET A 368 -16.67 10.95 -8.30
N LEU A 369 -15.59 10.95 -7.51
CA LEU A 369 -15.67 10.90 -6.05
C LEU A 369 -16.38 12.11 -5.44
N LEU A 370 -16.19 13.30 -6.01
CA LEU A 370 -16.92 14.51 -5.62
C LEU A 370 -18.40 14.39 -6.00
N SER A 371 -18.72 13.92 -7.20
CA SER A 371 -20.12 13.75 -7.63
C SER A 371 -20.92 12.76 -6.77
N TRP A 372 -20.25 11.74 -6.23
CA TRP A 372 -20.83 10.77 -5.30
C TRP A 372 -20.77 11.22 -3.83
N GLY A 373 -20.11 12.35 -3.56
CA GLY A 373 -20.03 12.99 -2.26
C GLY A 373 -19.08 12.35 -1.25
N TYR A 374 -18.03 11.68 -1.74
CA TYR A 374 -17.05 11.02 -0.87
C TYR A 374 -15.95 11.94 -0.34
N LEU A 375 -15.60 13.03 -1.04
CA LEU A 375 -14.42 13.88 -0.77
C LEU A 375 -14.73 15.35 -0.39
N TYR A 376 -15.90 15.64 0.17
CA TYR A 376 -16.25 17.00 0.61
C TYR A 376 -15.55 17.45 1.89
#